data_AF-A0A966LSL5-F1
#
_entry.id   AF-A0A966LSL5-F1
#
_cell.length_a   1.000
_cell.length_b   1.000
_cell.length_c   1.000
_cell.angle_alpha   90.00
_cell.angle_beta   90.00
_cell.angle_gamma   90.00
#
_symmetry.space_group_name_H-M   'P 1'
#
loop_
_entity.id
_entity.type
_entity.pdbx_description
1 polymer ?
#
loop_
_entity_poly.entity_id
_entity_poly.type
_entity_poly.pdbx_seq_one_letter_code
_entity_poly.pdbx_strand_id
1 'polypeptide(L)'
;MSNELPVLIRGSLKNKMQYLPDVGELVLCAFLPNGEEEGFVLGAFYSEADLPLSADKEEYVLKIPGGVCISVHRTNRTIQMIDSYGSKMIWADGDITFKSARYINLNPDNDITLPDHINALFD
;
A
#
# COMPACT_ATOMS: atom_id res chain seq x y z
N MET A 1 18.45 -20.81 19.58
CA MET A 1 17.05 -20.81 19.10
C MET A 1 16.44 -19.53 19.63
N SER A 2 15.68 -18.76 18.86
CA SER A 2 14.98 -17.59 19.41
C SER A 2 13.63 -18.00 19.99
N ASN A 3 13.14 -17.24 20.98
CA ASN A 3 11.74 -17.29 21.37
C ASN A 3 10.87 -16.53 20.34
N GLU A 4 9.56 -16.42 20.61
CA GLU A 4 8.70 -15.51 19.86
C GLU A 4 9.16 -14.07 20.08
N LEU A 5 9.52 -13.39 18.99
CA LEU A 5 10.01 -12.01 19.04
C LEU A 5 8.90 -11.03 18.65
N PRO A 6 8.60 -10.02 19.47
CA PRO A 6 7.66 -8.97 19.08
C PRO A 6 8.19 -8.18 17.87
N VAL A 7 7.26 -7.73 17.02
CA VAL A 7 7.56 -6.89 15.85
C VAL A 7 7.38 -5.43 16.20
N LEU A 8 8.38 -4.61 15.92
CA LEU A 8 8.29 -3.17 16.09
C LEU A 8 7.39 -2.57 15.00
N ILE A 9 6.31 -1.91 15.41
CA ILE A 9 5.34 -1.26 14.50
C ILE A 9 5.35 0.26 14.66
N ARG A 10 4.97 0.97 13.59
CA ARG A 10 4.97 2.44 13.54
C ARG A 10 3.93 3.11 14.45
N GLY A 11 2.89 2.39 14.84
CA GLY A 11 1.87 2.88 15.77
C GLY A 11 1.01 1.74 16.31
N SER A 12 0.89 1.66 17.63
CA SER A 12 0.29 0.51 18.35
C SER A 12 -0.96 0.83 19.17
N LEU A 13 -1.22 2.11 19.47
CA LEU A 13 -2.27 2.51 20.41
C LEU A 13 -3.51 3.10 19.72
N LYS A 14 -3.53 4.42 19.47
CA LYS A 14 -4.66 5.12 18.85
C LYS A 14 -4.48 5.25 17.34
N ASN A 15 -3.29 5.67 16.92
CA ASN A 15 -2.85 5.54 15.53
C ASN A 15 -2.26 4.13 15.37
N LYS A 16 -2.93 3.28 14.61
CA LYS A 16 -2.53 1.88 14.40
C LYS A 16 -2.05 1.69 12.97
N MET A 17 -0.90 1.05 12.81
CA MET A 17 -0.37 0.61 11.52
C MET A 17 0.01 -0.86 11.65
N GLN A 18 -0.88 -1.74 11.22
CA GLN A 18 -0.71 -3.19 11.32
C GLN A 18 -0.25 -3.74 9.97
N TYR A 19 1.05 -3.99 9.87
CA TYR A 19 1.72 -4.66 8.77
C TYR A 19 2.80 -5.55 9.40
N LEU A 20 2.60 -6.86 9.30
CA LEU A 20 3.51 -7.86 9.86
C LEU A 20 4.23 -8.56 8.70
N PRO A 21 5.49 -9.00 8.88
CA PRO A 21 6.18 -9.79 7.87
C PRO A 21 5.43 -11.09 7.56
N ASP A 22 5.45 -11.49 6.29
CA ASP A 22 4.89 -12.78 5.87
C ASP A 22 5.84 -13.94 6.22
N VAL A 23 5.30 -15.16 6.25
CA VAL A 23 6.13 -16.36 6.46
C VAL A 23 7.12 -16.51 5.29
N GLY A 24 8.40 -16.58 5.62
CA GLY A 24 9.49 -16.66 4.64
C GLY A 24 10.16 -15.32 4.32
N GLU A 25 9.67 -14.21 4.87
CA GLU A 25 10.25 -12.90 4.64
C GLU A 25 11.57 -12.70 5.41
N LEU A 26 12.55 -12.06 4.74
CA LEU A 26 13.86 -11.80 5.32
C LEU A 26 13.79 -10.61 6.28
N VAL A 27 14.04 -10.84 7.58
CA VAL A 27 13.89 -9.82 8.63
C VAL A 27 15.18 -9.54 9.41
N LEU A 28 15.29 -8.32 9.94
CA LEU A 28 16.31 -7.96 10.92
C LEU A 28 15.79 -8.23 12.33
N CYS A 29 16.46 -9.13 13.04
CA CYS A 29 16.24 -9.35 14.47
C CYS A 29 17.37 -8.70 15.28
N ALA A 30 17.02 -7.96 16.32
CA ALA A 30 17.96 -7.42 17.30
C ALA A 30 17.75 -8.10 18.65
N PHE A 31 18.82 -8.71 19.18
CA PHE A 31 18.80 -9.45 20.44
C PHE A 31 19.41 -8.63 21.57
N LEU A 32 18.88 -8.80 22.78
CA LEU A 32 19.32 -8.07 23.97
C LEU A 32 20.54 -8.74 24.62
N PRO A 33 21.43 -7.97 25.28
CA PRO A 33 22.65 -8.52 25.89
C PRO A 33 22.39 -9.53 27.02
N ASN A 34 21.21 -9.46 27.64
CA ASN A 34 20.82 -10.20 28.83
C ASN A 34 20.07 -11.52 28.52
N GLY A 35 20.09 -11.97 27.27
CA GLY A 35 19.62 -13.30 26.86
C GLY A 35 19.56 -13.40 25.34
N GLU A 36 20.29 -14.34 24.74
CA GLU A 36 20.37 -14.52 23.27
C GLU A 36 19.03 -14.94 22.63
N GLU A 37 18.00 -15.21 23.43
CA GLU A 37 16.67 -15.59 22.98
C GLU A 37 15.64 -14.45 23.09
N GLU A 38 15.98 -13.35 23.75
CA GLU A 38 15.13 -12.16 23.91
C GLU A 38 15.54 -11.06 22.93
N GLY A 39 14.57 -10.48 22.23
CA GLY A 39 14.83 -9.48 21.21
C GLY A 39 13.56 -8.96 20.55
N PHE A 40 13.71 -8.35 19.38
CA PHE A 40 12.61 -7.85 18.58
C PHE A 40 12.95 -7.86 17.09
N VAL A 41 11.90 -7.98 16.27
CA VAL A 41 11.99 -7.80 14.82
C VAL A 41 11.87 -6.31 14.51
N LEU A 42 12.86 -5.77 13.83
CA LEU A 42 12.94 -4.35 13.47
C LEU A 42 12.24 -4.02 12.14
N GLY A 43 12.19 -4.99 11.23
CA GLY A 43 11.63 -4.83 9.90
C GLY A 43 12.16 -5.88 8.92
N ALA A 44 11.79 -5.74 7.65
CA ALA A 44 12.17 -6.63 6.57
C ALA A 44 13.19 -6.00 5.62
N PHE A 45 13.89 -6.84 4.87
CA PHE A 45 14.76 -6.48 3.78
C PHE A 45 14.19 -6.97 2.46
N TYR A 46 14.45 -6.24 1.38
CA TYR A 46 14.40 -6.81 0.04
C TYR A 46 15.52 -7.85 -0.11
N SER A 47 15.25 -8.89 -0.90
CA SER A 47 16.18 -9.99 -1.16
C SER A 47 16.43 -10.12 -2.67
N GLU A 48 17.33 -11.01 -3.09
CA GLU A 48 17.50 -11.32 -4.52
C GLU A 48 16.25 -11.98 -5.12
N ALA A 49 15.44 -12.65 -4.29
CA ALA A 49 14.16 -13.23 -4.71
C ALA A 49 13.01 -12.20 -4.67
N ASP A 50 13.07 -11.25 -3.74
CA ASP A 50 12.03 -10.25 -3.48
C ASP A 50 12.59 -8.84 -3.66
N LEU A 51 12.55 -8.38 -4.91
CA LEU A 51 13.07 -7.07 -5.29
C LEU A 51 12.10 -5.93 -4.94
N PRO A 52 12.62 -4.69 -4.79
CA PRO A 52 11.77 -3.50 -4.68
C PRO A 52 10.78 -3.39 -5.83
N LEU A 53 9.58 -2.90 -5.52
CA LEU A 53 8.51 -2.70 -6.52
C LEU A 53 8.84 -1.61 -7.54
N SER A 54 9.70 -0.67 -7.16
CA SER A 54 10.17 0.40 -8.02
C SER A 54 11.62 0.72 -7.70
N ALA A 55 12.39 1.03 -8.74
CA ALA A 55 13.74 1.59 -8.62
C ALA A 55 13.73 3.13 -8.66
N ASP A 56 12.56 3.75 -8.91
CA ASP A 56 12.42 5.19 -8.93
C ASP A 56 12.28 5.74 -7.51
N LYS A 57 13.25 6.56 -7.09
CA LYS A 57 13.27 7.20 -5.78
C LYS A 57 12.14 8.22 -5.57
N GLU A 58 11.52 8.68 -6.65
CA GLU A 58 10.39 9.60 -6.60
C GLU A 58 9.05 8.88 -6.42
N GLU A 59 9.05 7.54 -6.51
CA GLU A 59 7.87 6.72 -6.35
C GLU A 59 7.79 6.10 -4.95
N TYR A 60 6.66 6.32 -4.28
CA TYR A 60 6.30 5.67 -3.03
C TYR A 60 5.22 4.65 -3.31
N VAL A 61 5.47 3.38 -3.04
CA VAL A 61 4.55 2.28 -3.37
C VAL A 61 4.18 1.48 -2.11
N LEU A 62 2.89 1.22 -1.93
CA LEU A 62 2.35 0.22 -1.01
C LEU A 62 1.64 -0.85 -1.85
N LYS A 63 2.05 -2.11 -1.70
CA LYS A 63 1.37 -3.23 -2.35
C LYS A 63 0.94 -4.24 -1.30
N ILE A 64 -0.33 -4.60 -1.35
CA ILE A 64 -0.92 -5.64 -0.52
C ILE A 64 -1.34 -6.77 -1.47
N PRO A 65 -0.69 -7.96 -1.44
CA PRO A 65 -1.06 -9.10 -2.26
C PRO A 65 -2.55 -9.43 -2.15
N GLY A 66 -3.24 -9.59 -3.29
CA GLY A 66 -4.69 -9.84 -3.35
C GLY A 66 -5.58 -8.64 -3.00
N GLY A 67 -5.02 -7.54 -2.50
CA GLY A 67 -5.73 -6.33 -2.11
C GLY A 67 -5.56 -5.20 -3.13
N VAL A 68 -4.64 -4.27 -2.82
CA VAL A 68 -4.46 -3.01 -3.57
C VAL A 68 -2.97 -2.71 -3.78
N CYS A 69 -2.66 -2.05 -4.89
CA CYS A 69 -1.42 -1.33 -5.09
C CYS A 69 -1.72 0.17 -5.09
N ILE A 70 -1.06 0.92 -4.21
CA ILE A 70 -1.14 2.38 -4.12
C ILE A 70 0.25 2.93 -4.42
N SER A 71 0.37 3.80 -5.42
CA SER A 71 1.61 4.51 -5.72
C SER A 71 1.41 6.01 -5.74
N VAL A 72 2.45 6.73 -5.30
CA VAL A 72 2.53 8.19 -5.36
C VAL A 72 3.85 8.57 -6.01
N HIS A 73 3.80 9.30 -7.12
CA HIS A 73 4.99 9.83 -7.77
C HIS A 73 5.18 11.31 -7.39
N ARG A 74 6.26 11.62 -6.67
CA ARG A 74 6.49 12.96 -6.11
C ARG A 74 6.71 14.04 -7.17
N THR A 75 7.51 13.78 -8.20
CA THR A 75 7.80 14.77 -9.26
C THR A 75 6.58 15.07 -10.12
N ASN A 76 5.93 14.02 -10.64
CA ASN A 76 4.77 14.15 -11.50
C ASN A 76 3.48 14.45 -10.73
N ARG A 77 3.53 14.40 -9.39
CA ARG A 77 2.41 14.62 -8.46
C ARG A 77 1.21 13.72 -8.76
N THR A 78 1.48 12.51 -9.23
CA THR A 78 0.44 11.53 -9.54
C THR A 78 0.19 10.62 -8.35
N ILE A 79 -1.07 10.25 -8.16
CA ILE A 79 -1.47 9.22 -7.20
C ILE A 79 -2.21 8.16 -8.02
N GLN A 80 -1.88 6.89 -7.81
CA GLN A 80 -2.55 5.78 -8.46
C GLN A 80 -2.96 4.73 -7.43
N MET A 81 -4.17 4.20 -7.59
CA MET A 81 -4.65 3.03 -6.86
C MET A 81 -5.14 1.99 -7.86
N ILE A 82 -4.73 0.74 -7.68
CA ILE A 82 -5.12 -0.40 -8.53
C ILE A 82 -5.58 -1.54 -7.62
N ASP A 83 -6.81 -2.01 -7.78
CA ASP A 83 -7.29 -3.20 -7.05
C ASP A 83 -6.80 -4.51 -7.71
N SER A 84 -7.02 -5.64 -7.05
CA SER A 84 -6.64 -6.96 -7.56
C SER A 84 -7.44 -7.42 -8.79
N TYR A 85 -8.52 -6.71 -9.16
CA TYR A 85 -9.36 -7.00 -10.33
C TYR A 85 -9.02 -6.13 -11.55
N GLY A 86 -8.15 -5.12 -11.39
CA GLY A 86 -7.72 -4.20 -12.44
C GLY A 86 -8.48 -2.87 -12.51
N SER A 87 -9.36 -2.58 -11.55
CA SER A 87 -9.95 -1.24 -11.38
C SER A 87 -8.84 -0.25 -11.00
N LYS A 88 -8.94 0.98 -11.49
CA LYS A 88 -7.94 2.03 -11.29
C LYS A 88 -8.58 3.35 -10.89
N MET A 89 -7.92 4.06 -9.99
CA MET A 89 -8.18 5.45 -9.69
C MET A 89 -6.87 6.23 -9.81
N ILE A 90 -6.88 7.31 -10.58
CA ILE A 90 -5.68 8.09 -10.87
C ILE A 90 -5.98 9.56 -10.58
N TRP A 91 -5.11 10.21 -9.81
CA TRP A 91 -5.06 11.66 -9.67
C TRP A 91 -3.84 12.17 -10.42
N ALA A 92 -4.05 13.09 -11.35
CA ALA A 92 -2.99 13.74 -12.12
C ALA A 92 -3.47 15.11 -12.59
N ASP A 93 -2.62 16.14 -12.49
CA ASP A 93 -2.88 17.49 -13.02
C ASP A 93 -4.19 18.16 -12.55
N GLY A 94 -4.77 17.69 -11.44
CA GLY A 94 -6.05 18.14 -10.89
C GLY A 94 -7.25 17.28 -11.26
N ASP A 95 -7.09 16.38 -12.23
CA ASP A 95 -8.12 15.43 -12.66
C ASP A 95 -8.14 14.18 -11.77
N ILE A 96 -9.32 13.55 -11.70
CA ILE A 96 -9.54 12.25 -11.08
C ILE A 96 -10.16 11.33 -12.11
N THR A 97 -9.44 10.28 -12.49
CA THR A 97 -9.89 9.29 -13.47
C THR A 97 -10.27 7.99 -12.78
N PHE A 98 -11.49 7.51 -13.04
CA PHE A 98 -11.97 6.21 -12.57
C PHE A 98 -12.08 5.23 -13.72
N LYS A 99 -11.48 4.05 -13.56
CA LYS A 99 -11.69 2.89 -14.43
C LYS A 99 -12.13 1.73 -13.56
N SER A 100 -13.29 1.15 -13.82
CA SER A 100 -13.73 -0.06 -13.10
C SER A 100 -13.47 -1.30 -13.93
N ALA A 101 -13.08 -2.40 -13.27
CA ALA A 101 -13.06 -3.72 -13.89
C ALA A 101 -14.47 -4.28 -14.12
N ARG A 102 -15.51 -3.73 -13.47
CA ARG A 102 -16.89 -4.20 -13.58
C ARG A 102 -17.90 -3.07 -13.75
N TYR A 103 -18.23 -2.36 -12.67
CA TYR A 103 -19.18 -1.24 -12.68
C TYR A 103 -18.63 -0.08 -11.85
N ILE A 104 -18.92 1.15 -12.27
CA ILE A 104 -18.80 2.35 -11.43
C ILE A 104 -20.21 2.71 -10.99
N ASN A 105 -20.50 2.56 -9.71
CA ASN A 105 -21.80 2.90 -9.15
C ASN A 105 -21.72 4.30 -8.53
N LEU A 106 -22.33 5.29 -9.17
CA LEU A 106 -22.45 6.64 -8.64
C LEU A 106 -23.81 6.75 -7.95
N ASN A 107 -23.79 6.92 -6.62
CA ASN A 107 -24.95 7.09 -5.73
C ASN A 107 -26.19 6.23 -6.11
N PRO A 108 -26.23 4.95 -5.71
CA PRO A 108 -27.33 4.04 -6.06
C PRO A 108 -28.70 4.41 -5.45
N ASP A 109 -28.77 5.41 -4.56
CA ASP A 109 -30.01 5.88 -3.91
C ASP A 109 -30.44 7.27 -4.43
N ASN A 110 -31.18 7.28 -5.56
CA ASN A 110 -31.97 8.37 -6.17
C ASN A 110 -31.31 9.75 -6.51
N ASP A 111 -31.93 10.40 -7.51
CA ASP A 111 -31.68 11.70 -8.18
C ASP A 111 -30.31 12.38 -7.96
N ILE A 112 -29.46 12.31 -9.00
CA ILE A 112 -28.17 13.00 -9.06
C ILE A 112 -28.23 14.11 -10.10
N THR A 113 -28.05 15.35 -9.67
CA THR A 113 -27.58 16.43 -10.54
C THR A 113 -26.07 16.28 -10.70
N LEU A 114 -25.60 15.98 -11.92
CA LEU A 114 -24.17 15.92 -12.22
C LEU A 114 -23.57 17.33 -12.17
N PRO A 115 -22.57 17.60 -11.31
CA PRO A 115 -21.82 18.85 -11.36
C PRO A 115 -21.05 19.01 -12.67
N ASP A 116 -20.78 20.27 -13.06
CA ASP A 116 -20.08 20.61 -14.31
C ASP A 116 -18.66 20.03 -14.45
N HIS A 117 -18.05 19.61 -13.34
CA HIS A 117 -16.72 18.98 -13.34
C HIS A 117 -16.75 17.45 -13.50
N ILE A 118 -17.92 16.84 -13.70
CA ILE A 118 -18.04 15.42 -14.03
C ILE A 118 -18.11 15.26 -15.55
N ASN A 119 -17.02 14.79 -16.15
CA ASN A 119 -16.99 14.37 -17.55
C ASN A 119 -16.92 12.84 -17.63
N ALA A 120 -17.77 12.23 -18.45
CA ALA A 120 -17.67 10.83 -18.78
C ALA A 120 -16.81 10.67 -20.05
N LEU A 121 -15.57 10.20 -19.88
CA LEU A 121 -14.73 9.78 -21.00
C LEU A 121 -15.00 8.30 -21.26
N PHE A 122 -15.70 8.02 -22.36
CA PHE A 122 -15.85 6.66 -22.86
C PHE A 122 -14.84 6.48 -23.99
N ASP A 123 -13.93 5.52 -23.83
CA ASP A 123 -13.12 5.00 -24.95
C ASP A 123 -14.00 4.14 -25.88
#